data_AF-A0A356KEL7-F1
#
_entry.id   AF-A0A356KEL7-F1
#
_cell.length_a   1.000
_cell.length_b   1.000
_cell.length_c   1.000
_cell.angle_alpha   90.00
_cell.angle_beta   90.00
_cell.angle_gamma   90.00
#
_symmetry.space_group_name_H-M   'P 1'
#
loop_
_entity.id
_entity.type
_entity.pdbx_description
1 polymer ?
#
loop_
_entity_poly.entity_id
_entity_poly.type
_entity_poly.pdbx_seq_one_letter_code
_entity_poly.pdbx_strand_id
1 'polypeptide(L)' 'EKQGYRFECKPTTALDGWWATAVPAVPGTTGDRYFATNQLGVIYYALAPIPVDPATGQPPEGTLLVGQ' A
#
# COMPACT_ATOMS: atom_id res chain seq x y z
N GLU A 1 11.44 -6.05 -8.64
CA GLU A 1 11.65 -5.70 -7.21
C GLU A 1 12.73 -4.62 -7.13
N LYS A 2 12.65 -3.71 -6.16
CA LYS A 2 13.67 -2.68 -5.94
C LYS A 2 13.84 -2.48 -4.43
N GLN A 3 15.08 -2.47 -3.96
CA GLN A 3 15.41 -2.35 -2.52
C GLN A 3 14.69 -3.37 -1.62
N GLY A 4 14.45 -4.59 -2.12
CA GLY A 4 13.77 -5.61 -1.34
C GLY A 4 12.24 -5.48 -1.26
N TYR A 5 11.64 -4.63 -2.11
CA TYR A 5 10.19 -4.47 -2.22
C TYR A 5 9.69 -4.79 -3.63
N ARG A 6 8.50 -5.40 -3.68
CA ARG A 6 7.65 -5.50 -4.86
C ARG A 6 6.67 -4.34 -4.86
N PHE A 7 6.63 -3.62 -5.98
CA PHE A 7 5.74 -2.48 -6.17
C PHE A 7 4.62 -2.88 -7.12
N GLU A 8 3.40 -2.47 -6.80
CA GLU A 8 2.22 -2.69 -7.64
C GLU A 8 1.39 -1.43 -7.66
N CYS A 9 0.75 -1.13 -8.79
CA CYS A 9 -0.20 -0.03 -8.92
C CYS A 9 -1.49 -0.55 -9.55
N LYS A 10 -2.62 -0.19 -8.96
CA LYS A 10 -3.96 -0.58 -9.39
C LYS A 10 -4.86 0.65 -9.51
N PRO A 11 -5.60 0.81 -10.61
CA PRO A 11 -6.64 1.83 -10.68
C PRO A 11 -7.76 1.48 -9.69
N THR A 12 -8.45 2.50 -9.19
CA THR A 12 -9.72 2.32 -8.46
C THR A 12 -10.90 2.72 -9.33
N THR A 13 -11.98 1.93 -9.26
CA THR A 13 -13.22 2.19 -10.00
C THR A 13 -14.15 3.18 -9.29
N ALA A 14 -13.89 3.52 -8.02
CA ALA A 14 -14.80 4.34 -7.22
C ALA A 14 -14.60 5.84 -7.38
N LEU A 15 -13.40 6.30 -7.78
CA LEU A 15 -13.00 7.71 -7.64
C LEU A 15 -12.07 8.21 -8.76
N ASP A 16 -11.98 7.53 -9.90
CA ASP A 16 -10.98 7.81 -10.96
C ASP A 16 -9.55 7.98 -10.41
N GLY A 17 -9.23 7.18 -9.39
CA GLY A 17 -7.97 7.26 -8.65
C GLY A 17 -7.10 6.03 -8.85
N TRP A 18 -6.06 5.91 -8.04
CA TRP A 18 -5.19 4.76 -8.04
C TRP A 18 -4.64 4.48 -6.64
N TRP A 19 -4.24 3.23 -6.44
CA TRP A 19 -3.47 2.80 -5.28
C TRP A 19 -2.16 2.19 -5.75
N ALA A 20 -1.07 2.59 -5.11
CA ALA A 20 0.22 1.95 -5.25
C ALA A 20 0.63 1.30 -3.93
N THR A 21 1.23 0.12 -4.00
CA THR A 21 1.75 -0.60 -2.83
C THR A 21 3.24 -0.83 -2.95
N ALA A 22 3.90 -0.91 -1.80
CA ALA A 22 5.23 -1.47 -1.66
C ALA A 22 5.17 -2.59 -0.63
N VAL A 23 5.40 -3.82 -1.09
CA VAL A 23 5.33 -5.05 -0.29
C VAL A 23 6.74 -5.61 -0.14
N PRO A 24 7.22 -5.95 1.07
CA PRO A 24 8.52 -6.59 1.21
C PRO A 24 8.54 -7.91 0.44
N ALA A 25 9.57 -8.10 -0.39
CA ALA A 25 9.77 -9.32 -1.17
C ALA A 25 9.90 -10.56 -0.27
N VAL A 26 10.56 -10.40 0.88
CA VAL A 26 10.63 -11.40 1.95
C VAL A 26 10.26 -10.70 3.27
N PRO A 27 8.99 -10.81 3.72
CA PRO A 27 8.54 -10.20 4.97
C PRO A 27 9.41 -10.61 6.16
N GLY A 28 9.80 -9.65 6.99
CA GLY A 28 10.67 -9.88 8.15
C GLY A 28 12.16 -10.01 7.82
N THR A 29 12.55 -9.90 6.55
CA THR A 29 13.97 -9.89 6.12
C THR A 29 14.31 -8.66 5.29
N THR A 30 13.56 -8.40 4.22
CA THR A 30 13.78 -7.23 3.36
C THR A 30 12.98 -6.00 3.79
N GLY A 31 12.10 -6.18 4.79
CA GLY A 31 11.30 -5.14 5.41
C GLY A 31 10.23 -5.73 6.32
N ASP A 32 9.86 -4.98 7.36
CA ASP A 32 8.84 -5.39 8.34
C ASP A 32 7.49 -4.73 8.09
N ARG A 33 7.45 -3.77 7.15
CA ARG A 33 6.28 -2.93 6.89
C ARG A 33 5.85 -3.07 5.45
N TYR A 34 4.55 -3.07 5.26
CA TYR A 34 3.88 -2.94 3.99
C TYR A 34 3.45 -1.48 3.87
N PHE A 35 3.55 -0.90 2.68
CA PHE A 35 3.15 0.47 2.43
C PHE A 35 2.10 0.55 1.33
N ALA A 36 1.22 1.53 1.44
CA ALA A 36 0.27 1.90 0.41
C ALA A 36 0.21 3.43 0.26
N THR A 37 -0.06 3.90 -0.94
CA THR A 37 -0.31 5.32 -1.22
C THR A 37 -1.32 5.47 -2.34
N ASN A 38 -1.93 6.65 -2.43
CA ASN A 38 -2.97 6.97 -3.40
C ASN A 38 -2.66 8.27 -4.15
N GLN A 39 -3.57 8.68 -5.03
CA GLN A 39 -3.44 9.89 -5.85
C GLN A 39 -3.25 11.19 -5.06
N LEU A 40 -3.61 11.21 -3.77
CA LEU A 40 -3.44 12.36 -2.88
C LEU A 40 -2.04 12.40 -2.25
N GLY A 41 -1.18 11.39 -2.50
CA GLY A 41 0.16 11.27 -1.94
C GLY A 41 0.17 10.89 -0.45
N VAL A 42 -0.97 10.50 0.12
CA VAL A 42 -1.06 10.04 1.50
C VAL A 42 -0.42 8.66 1.60
N ILE A 43 0.46 8.46 2.59
CA ILE A 43 1.18 7.21 2.79
C ILE A 43 0.61 6.49 4.01
N TYR A 44 0.31 5.21 3.82
CA TYR A 44 -0.19 4.29 4.84
C TYR A 44 0.81 3.15 5.02
N TYR A 45 0.86 2.57 6.21
CA TYR A 45 1.66 1.38 6.49
C TYR A 45 0.89 0.33 7.32
N ALA A 46 1.29 -0.93 7.21
CA ALA A 46 0.83 -2.03 8.04
C ALA A 46 1.97 -3.01 8.36
N LEU A 47 1.80 -3.81 9.41
CA LEU A 47 2.71 -4.91 9.76
C LEU A 47 2.28 -6.25 9.14
N ALA A 48 1.13 -6.28 8.48
CA ALA A 48 0.58 -7.42 7.77
C ALA A 48 0.33 -7.05 6.30
N PRO A 49 0.21 -8.05 5.39
CA PRO A 49 -0.14 -7.80 4.00
C PRO A 49 -1.34 -6.88 3.85
N ILE A 50 -1.23 -5.89 2.95
CA ILE A 50 -2.25 -4.87 2.73
C ILE A 50 -3.19 -5.33 1.60
N PRO A 51 -4.46 -5.65 1.88
CA PRO A 51 -5.44 -5.92 0.83
C PRO A 51 -5.93 -4.58 0.24
N VAL A 52 -5.33 -4.15 -0.87
CA VAL A 52 -5.87 -3.01 -1.63
C VAL A 52 -7.10 -3.49 -2.39
N ASP A 53 -8.27 -3.04 -1.97
CA ASP A 53 -9.50 -3.20 -2.73
C ASP A 53 -9.67 -2.02 -3.71
N PRO A 54 -9.49 -2.23 -5.03
CA PRO A 54 -9.68 -1.18 -6.01
C PRO A 54 -11.14 -0.69 -6.11
N ALA A 55 -12.11 -1.41 -5.57
CA ALA A 55 -13.52 -1.07 -5.69
C ALA A 55 -14.01 -0.03 -4.67
N THR A 56 -13.32 0.16 -3.54
CA THR A 56 -13.83 1.00 -2.43
C THR A 56 -13.26 2.41 -2.44
N GLY A 57 -12.07 2.61 -3.04
CA GLY A 57 -11.33 3.87 -2.97
C GLY A 57 -10.89 4.25 -1.54
N GLN A 58 -11.14 3.38 -0.56
CA GLN A 58 -10.81 3.61 0.85
C GLN A 58 -9.36 3.19 1.15
N PRO A 59 -8.75 3.76 2.21
CA PRO A 59 -7.51 3.22 2.74
C PRO A 59 -7.67 1.74 3.05
N PRO A 60 -6.67 0.91 2.74
CA PRO A 60 -6.72 -0.50 3.07
C PRO A 60 -6.90 -0.72 4.57
N GLU A 61 -7.73 -1.69 4.93
CA GLU A 61 -8.05 -2.00 6.31
C GLU A 61 -6.78 -2.38 7.11
N GLY A 62 -6.74 -1.96 8.38
CA GLY A 62 -5.61 -2.26 9.28
C GLY A 62 -4.35 -1.45 9.00
N THR A 63 -4.41 -0.44 8.13
CA THR A 63 -3.30 0.48 7.89
C THR A 63 -3.32 1.69 8.82
N LEU A 64 -2.13 2.21 9.11
CA LEU A 64 -1.89 3.43 9.88
C LEU A 64 -1.28 4.50 8.95
N LEU A 65 -1.59 5.78 9.19
CA LEU A 65 -0.95 6.86 8.44
C LEU A 65 0.53 6.98 8.85
N VAL A 66 1.39 7.21 7.86
CA VAL A 66 2.77 7.63 8.11
C VAL A 66 2.78 9.14 8.36
N GLY A 67 3.38 9.57 9.48
CA GLY A 67 3.54 10.99 9.81
C GLY A 67 2.52 11.58 10.78
N GLN A 68 1.77 10.72 11.49
CA GLN A 68 1.07 11.11 12.74
C GLN A 68 1.95 10.84 13.96
#